data_AF-A0AAX2CGJ5-F1
#
_entry.id   AF-A0AAX2CGJ5-F1
#
_cell.length_a   1.000
_cell.length_b   1.000
_cell.length_c   1.000
_cell.angle_alpha   90.00
_cell.angle_beta   90.00
_cell.angle_gamma   90.00
#
_symmetry.space_group_name_H-M   'P 1'
#
loop_
_entity.id
_entity.type
_entity.pdbx_description
1 polymer ?
#
loop_
_entity_poly.entity_id
_entity_poly.type
_entity_poly.pdbx_seq_one_letter_code
_entity_poly.pdbx_strand_id
1 'polypeptide(L)'
;MTVTSVRIGLFFLVIFFLFLIFFYWRNEERYEERKQLIRKTWYGLFITSVTMYFMMKGIDLTLWKHILMVVAMVVFVDIAFILTPNISEIWGAKFSDIGKTVQSIKRSLIASKARGEIYTTLIQNVNPAAFGTMEWETDAEYARSLNAFLDTYAEKIGAKIVVFVTEEELNTNFRGVRSQFSITVSPESIEQLNEQKAVQIENVGIIPAKIIKAVYIIMDGQKNNLQDRDFENVYNLTIHHSYFCK
;
A
#
# COMPACT_ATOMS: atom_id res chain seq x y z
N MET A 1 47.01 -7.14 40.45
CA MET A 1 45.86 -7.88 39.84
C MET A 1 44.62 -7.00 39.61
N THR A 2 44.75 -5.68 39.42
CA THR A 2 43.62 -4.73 39.56
C THR A 2 43.20 -4.04 38.27
N VAL A 3 44.04 -4.08 37.24
CA VAL A 3 43.78 -3.47 35.91
C VAL A 3 43.14 -4.50 34.97
N THR A 4 43.20 -5.78 35.31
CA THR A 4 42.78 -6.89 34.44
C THR A 4 41.25 -6.97 34.30
N SER A 5 40.47 -6.75 35.38
CA SER A 5 39.01 -6.96 35.36
C SER A 5 38.24 -5.92 34.53
N VAL A 6 38.62 -4.64 34.58
CA VAL A 6 38.02 -3.59 33.72
C VAL A 6 38.34 -3.84 32.25
N ARG A 7 39.59 -4.27 31.97
CA ARG A 7 40.03 -4.64 30.63
C ARG A 7 39.22 -5.82 30.09
N ILE A 8 38.84 -6.77 30.94
CA ILE A 8 38.01 -7.93 30.56
C ILE A 8 36.59 -7.48 30.15
N GLY A 9 35.93 -6.62 30.94
CA GLY A 9 34.60 -6.11 30.58
C GLY A 9 34.59 -5.28 29.29
N LEU A 10 35.59 -4.40 29.13
CA LEU A 10 35.79 -3.65 27.88
C LEU A 10 36.09 -4.57 26.70
N PHE A 11 36.86 -5.63 26.91
CA PHE A 11 37.18 -6.61 25.87
C PHE A 11 35.93 -7.33 25.36
N PHE A 12 35.02 -7.73 26.25
CA PHE A 12 33.73 -8.30 25.85
C PHE A 12 32.86 -7.31 25.09
N LEU A 13 32.82 -6.04 25.49
CA LEU A 13 32.10 -4.98 24.77
C LEU A 13 32.68 -4.77 23.37
N VAL A 14 34.00 -4.77 23.20
CA VAL A 14 34.65 -4.64 21.89
C VAL A 14 34.37 -5.84 20.99
N ILE A 15 34.45 -7.07 21.52
CA ILE A 15 34.12 -8.28 20.75
C ILE A 15 32.66 -8.25 20.31
N PHE A 16 31.75 -7.89 21.22
CA PHE A 16 30.33 -7.80 20.89
C PHE A 16 30.07 -6.72 19.85
N PHE A 17 30.76 -5.58 19.92
CA PHE A 17 30.67 -4.52 18.91
C PHE A 17 31.15 -5.01 17.52
N LEU A 18 32.28 -5.70 17.44
CA LEU A 18 32.76 -6.30 16.18
C LEU A 18 31.79 -7.35 15.63
N PHE A 19 31.17 -8.14 16.51
CA PHE A 19 30.11 -9.08 16.12
C PHE A 19 28.89 -8.34 15.56
N LEU A 20 28.47 -7.22 16.15
CA LEU A 20 27.36 -6.41 15.63
C LEU A 20 27.66 -5.85 14.24
N ILE A 21 28.87 -5.34 14.00
CA ILE A 21 29.29 -4.88 12.67
C ILE A 21 29.24 -6.03 11.65
N PHE A 22 29.78 -7.20 12.00
CA PHE A 22 29.75 -8.37 11.13
C PHE A 22 28.33 -8.87 10.86
N PHE A 23 27.46 -8.88 11.89
CA PHE A 23 26.07 -9.28 11.77
C PHE A 23 25.28 -8.31 10.89
N TYR A 24 25.53 -7.00 11.02
CA TYR A 24 24.97 -5.96 10.15
C TYR A 24 25.33 -6.19 8.68
N TRP A 25 26.60 -6.40 8.35
CA TRP A 25 27.03 -6.67 6.97
C TRP A 25 26.43 -7.94 6.37
N ARG A 26 26.18 -8.97 7.19
CA ARG A 26 25.65 -10.24 6.69
C ARG A 26 24.14 -10.21 6.47
N ASN A 27 23.37 -9.48 7.27
CA ASN A 27 21.90 -9.45 7.22
C ASN A 27 21.34 -8.13 7.76
N GLU A 28 21.35 -7.07 6.94
CA GLU A 28 20.85 -5.73 7.29
C GLU A 28 19.39 -5.75 7.78
N GLU A 29 18.50 -6.48 7.08
CA GLU A 29 17.07 -6.54 7.41
C GLU A 29 16.82 -7.12 8.83
N ARG A 30 17.52 -8.20 9.19
CA ARG A 30 17.40 -8.82 10.53
C ARG A 30 18.04 -7.99 11.64
N TYR A 31 19.07 -7.21 11.30
CA TYR A 31 19.70 -6.29 12.25
C TYR A 31 18.72 -5.19 12.64
N GLU A 32 18.05 -4.57 11.67
CA GLU A 32 17.06 -3.52 11.90
C GLU A 32 15.82 -4.04 12.66
N GLU A 33 15.31 -5.23 12.32
CA GLU A 33 14.20 -5.86 13.05
C GLU A 33 14.51 -6.09 14.54
N ARG A 34 15.77 -6.41 14.87
CA ARG A 34 16.20 -6.78 16.24
C ARG A 34 16.93 -5.66 16.97
N LYS A 35 16.96 -4.45 16.42
CA LYS A 35 17.68 -3.28 16.95
C LYS A 35 17.41 -3.00 18.43
N GLN A 36 16.14 -3.05 18.86
CA GLN A 36 15.79 -2.87 20.27
C GLN A 36 16.34 -3.99 21.17
N LEU A 37 16.35 -5.23 20.70
CA LEU A 37 16.90 -6.36 21.44
C LEU A 37 18.43 -6.23 21.54
N ILE A 38 19.10 -5.83 20.46
CA ILE A 38 20.53 -5.54 20.41
C ILE A 38 20.89 -4.45 21.42
N ARG A 39 20.12 -3.37 21.48
CA ARG A 39 20.31 -2.26 22.42
C ARG A 39 20.13 -2.70 23.88
N LYS A 40 19.07 -3.47 24.18
CA LYS A 40 18.86 -4.04 25.52
C LYS A 40 20.03 -4.94 25.94
N THR A 41 20.56 -5.74 25.03
CA THR A 41 21.74 -6.59 25.27
C THR A 41 23.02 -5.77 25.45
N TRP A 42 23.21 -4.71 24.65
CA TRP A 42 24.36 -3.80 24.75
C TRP A 42 24.42 -3.12 26.13
N TYR A 43 23.32 -2.53 26.58
CA TYR A 43 23.23 -1.91 27.90
C TYR A 43 23.25 -2.95 29.03
N GLY A 44 22.65 -4.13 28.82
CA GLY A 44 22.71 -5.23 29.77
C GLY A 44 24.14 -5.70 30.03
N LEU A 45 24.93 -5.88 28.97
CA LEU A 45 26.36 -6.22 29.06
C LEU A 45 27.15 -5.12 29.75
N PHE A 46 26.87 -3.86 29.43
CA PHE A 46 27.52 -2.72 30.07
C PHE A 46 27.24 -2.64 31.58
N ILE A 47 25.96 -2.68 31.99
CA ILE A 47 25.56 -2.63 33.40
C ILE A 47 26.13 -3.82 34.17
N THR A 48 26.10 -5.01 33.58
CA THR A 48 26.69 -6.22 34.18
C THR A 48 28.19 -6.05 34.40
N SER A 49 28.90 -5.50 33.41
CA SER A 49 30.34 -5.24 33.49
C SER A 49 30.70 -4.23 34.58
N VAL A 50 29.92 -3.15 34.68
CA VAL A 50 30.11 -2.11 35.73
C VAL A 50 29.77 -2.65 37.12
N THR A 51 28.71 -3.45 37.24
CA THR A 51 28.31 -4.07 38.50
C THR A 51 29.37 -5.04 39.01
N MET A 52 29.88 -5.90 38.11
CA MET A 52 30.96 -6.84 38.44
C MET A 52 32.24 -6.10 38.85
N TYR A 53 32.55 -4.98 38.20
CA TYR A 53 33.66 -4.12 38.59
C TYR A 53 33.51 -3.60 40.02
N PHE A 54 32.35 -3.03 40.38
CA PHE A 54 32.11 -2.52 41.72
C PHE A 54 32.11 -3.62 42.79
N MET A 55 31.59 -4.82 42.49
CA MET A 55 31.63 -5.94 43.42
C MET A 55 33.05 -6.38 43.77
N MET A 56 34.01 -6.27 42.84
CA MET A 56 35.40 -6.69 43.08
C MET A 56 36.27 -5.60 43.75
N LYS A 57 35.98 -4.32 43.49
CA LYS A 57 36.84 -3.19 43.89
C LYS A 57 36.28 -2.33 45.02
N GLY A 58 35.00 -2.49 45.35
CA GLY A 58 34.28 -1.53 46.20
C GLY A 58 33.96 -0.24 45.45
N ILE A 59 33.11 0.61 46.06
CA ILE A 59 32.74 1.90 45.48
C ILE A 59 33.79 2.93 45.92
N ASP A 60 34.71 3.24 45.02
CA ASP A 60 35.66 4.33 45.19
C ASP A 60 35.18 5.54 44.37
N LEU A 61 34.76 6.59 45.10
CA LEU A 61 34.21 7.81 44.53
C LEU A 61 35.23 8.61 43.71
N THR A 62 36.53 8.30 43.76
CA THR A 62 37.56 8.98 42.95
C THR A 62 37.60 8.49 41.51
N LEU A 63 37.03 7.31 41.22
CA LEU A 63 36.99 6.68 39.89
C LEU A 63 35.83 7.15 39.00
N TRP A 64 34.98 8.07 39.49
CA TRP A 64 33.80 8.56 38.78
C TRP A 64 34.10 9.09 37.37
N LYS A 65 35.26 9.75 37.17
CA LYS A 65 35.70 10.25 35.86
C LYS A 65 35.90 9.13 34.84
N HIS A 66 36.48 8.02 35.27
CA HIS A 66 36.73 6.87 34.40
C HIS A 66 35.42 6.18 34.03
N ILE A 67 34.51 6.03 34.99
CA ILE A 67 33.17 5.47 34.76
C ILE A 67 32.40 6.35 33.77
N LEU A 68 32.42 7.67 33.97
CA LEU A 68 31.74 8.63 33.09
C LEU A 68 32.28 8.57 31.66
N MET A 69 33.60 8.43 31.49
CA MET A 69 34.21 8.26 30.17
C MET A 69 33.74 6.97 29.47
N VAL A 70 33.64 5.85 30.21
CA VAL A 70 33.15 4.58 29.64
C VAL A 70 31.65 4.68 29.32
N VAL A 71 30.84 5.30 30.18
CA VAL A 71 29.42 5.57 29.91
C VAL A 71 29.26 6.38 28.63
N ALA A 72 30.03 7.47 28.48
CA ALA A 72 29.98 8.31 27.29
C ALA A 72 30.37 7.53 26.02
N MET A 73 31.38 6.65 26.11
CA MET A 73 31.79 5.81 24.98
C MET A 73 30.70 4.81 24.58
N VAL A 74 30.06 4.14 25.55
CA VAL A 74 28.98 3.17 25.30
C VAL A 74 27.76 3.83 24.67
N VAL A 75 27.40 5.03 25.17
CA VAL A 75 26.32 5.85 24.61
C VAL A 75 26.69 6.37 23.22
N PHE A 76 27.94 6.80 23.00
CA PHE A 76 28.41 7.23 21.70
C PHE A 76 28.34 6.11 20.66
N VAL A 77 28.75 4.89 21.01
CA VAL A 77 28.61 3.71 20.14
C VAL A 77 27.15 3.39 19.85
N ASP A 78 26.28 3.47 20.86
CA ASP A 78 24.84 3.31 20.66
C ASP A 78 24.34 4.37 19.67
N ILE A 79 24.67 5.65 19.85
CA ILE A 79 24.24 6.73 18.95
C ILE A 79 24.79 6.56 17.53
N ALA A 80 26.08 6.27 17.39
CA ALA A 80 26.79 6.30 16.11
C ALA A 80 26.66 5.02 15.27
N PHE A 81 26.36 3.87 15.88
CA PHE A 81 26.31 2.58 15.16
C PHE A 81 25.01 1.81 15.37
N ILE A 82 24.39 1.93 16.54
CA ILE A 82 23.13 1.21 16.83
C ILE A 82 21.94 2.09 16.49
N LEU A 83 21.99 3.39 16.75
CA LEU A 83 20.90 4.35 16.56
C LEU A 83 21.00 5.06 15.23
N THR A 84 22.19 5.24 14.64
CA THR A 84 22.36 5.84 13.30
C THR A 84 21.38 5.17 12.36
N PRO A 85 20.27 5.84 12.02
CA PRO A 85 19.38 5.34 11.00
C PRO A 85 20.16 5.48 9.70
N ASN A 86 20.01 4.54 8.76
CA ASN A 86 20.01 4.93 7.35
C ASN A 86 19.19 6.23 7.27
N ILE A 87 19.84 7.36 6.96
CA ILE A 87 19.33 8.74 7.08
C ILE A 87 17.83 8.79 6.77
N SER A 88 17.01 8.76 7.81
CA SER A 88 15.54 8.81 7.68
C SER A 88 14.85 9.41 8.90
N GLU A 89 15.56 9.73 9.99
CA GLU A 89 14.93 10.32 11.18
C GLU A 89 15.79 11.46 11.74
N ILE A 90 15.33 12.69 11.49
CA ILE A 90 15.79 13.90 12.19
C ILE A 90 14.51 14.61 12.65
N TRP A 91 14.40 14.84 13.97
CA TRP A 91 13.42 15.73 14.61
C TRP A 91 11.94 15.34 14.51
N GLY A 92 11.56 14.26 15.21
CA GLY A 92 10.16 14.03 15.64
C GLY A 92 9.19 13.54 14.56
N ALA A 93 9.60 13.52 13.28
CA ALA A 93 8.85 12.85 12.23
C ALA A 93 9.31 11.38 12.15
N LYS A 94 8.45 10.46 12.62
CA LYS A 94 8.65 9.01 12.44
C LYS A 94 8.46 8.66 10.97
N PHE A 95 9.50 8.15 10.32
CA PHE A 95 9.40 7.50 9.00
C PHE A 95 8.94 6.02 9.11
N SER A 96 8.51 5.56 10.29
CA SER A 96 8.00 4.19 10.48
C SER A 96 6.70 3.91 9.72
N ASP A 97 5.88 4.93 9.46
CA ASP A 97 4.71 4.79 8.60
C ASP A 97 5.04 4.89 7.11
N ILE A 98 6.21 5.42 6.75
CA ILE A 98 6.61 5.55 5.35
C ILE A 98 7.02 4.21 4.77
N GLY A 99 7.57 3.26 5.53
CA GLY A 99 7.83 1.90 5.00
C GLY A 99 6.54 1.15 4.61
N LYS A 100 5.53 1.16 5.49
CA LYS A 100 4.22 0.53 5.21
C LYS A 100 3.43 1.30 4.16
N THR A 101 3.48 2.64 4.20
CA THR A 101 2.84 3.51 3.21
C THR A 101 3.53 3.41 1.85
N VAL A 102 4.85 3.32 1.78
CA VAL A 102 5.59 3.08 0.53
C VAL A 102 5.31 1.67 0.02
N GLN A 103 5.18 0.67 0.89
CA GLN A 103 4.81 -0.68 0.44
C GLN A 103 3.37 -0.74 -0.05
N SER A 104 2.42 -0.07 0.61
CA SER A 104 1.03 0.03 0.14
C SER A 104 0.93 0.85 -1.15
N ILE A 105 1.66 1.97 -1.26
CA ILE A 105 1.80 2.79 -2.49
C ILE A 105 2.46 1.97 -3.60
N LYS A 106 3.51 1.20 -3.30
CA LYS A 106 4.19 0.35 -4.29
C LYS A 106 3.25 -0.76 -4.77
N ARG A 107 2.48 -1.38 -3.87
CA ARG A 107 1.47 -2.37 -4.23
C ARG A 107 0.34 -1.75 -5.05
N SER A 108 -0.17 -0.58 -4.68
CA SER A 108 -1.21 0.12 -5.44
C SER A 108 -0.69 0.59 -6.80
N LEU A 109 0.57 1.02 -6.89
CA LEU A 109 1.21 1.43 -8.13
C LEU A 109 1.49 0.25 -9.06
N ILE A 110 1.94 -0.89 -8.54
CA ILE A 110 2.09 -2.13 -9.32
C ILE A 110 0.72 -2.60 -9.82
N ALA A 111 -0.30 -2.60 -8.95
CA ALA A 111 -1.66 -2.97 -9.33
C ALA A 111 -2.22 -2.02 -10.40
N SER A 112 -2.11 -0.71 -10.20
CA SER A 112 -2.51 0.33 -11.14
C SER A 112 -1.79 0.19 -12.49
N LYS A 113 -0.49 -0.12 -12.48
CA LYS A 113 0.27 -0.42 -13.70
C LYS A 113 -0.28 -1.65 -14.42
N ALA A 114 -0.52 -2.75 -13.68
CA ALA A 114 -1.10 -3.96 -14.25
C ALA A 114 -2.51 -3.71 -14.84
N ARG A 115 -3.34 -2.91 -14.17
CA ARG A 115 -4.65 -2.47 -14.70
C ARG A 115 -4.51 -1.67 -16.01
N GLY A 116 -3.53 -0.78 -16.09
CA GLY A 116 -3.21 -0.04 -17.30
C GLY A 116 -2.70 -0.93 -18.45
N GLU A 117 -1.89 -1.95 -18.15
CA GLU A 117 -1.43 -2.92 -19.14
C GLU A 117 -2.58 -3.80 -19.66
N ILE A 118 -3.49 -4.22 -18.79
CA ILE A 118 -4.73 -4.94 -19.18
C ILE A 118 -5.56 -4.09 -20.15
N TYR A 119 -5.80 -2.82 -19.80
CA TYR A 119 -6.52 -1.87 -20.65
C TYR A 119 -5.85 -1.73 -22.02
N THR A 120 -4.53 -1.48 -22.02
CA THR A 120 -3.75 -1.27 -23.25
C THR A 120 -3.80 -2.49 -24.15
N THR A 121 -3.66 -3.68 -23.58
CA THR A 121 -3.73 -4.96 -24.30
C THR A 121 -5.12 -5.17 -24.90
N LEU A 122 -6.18 -4.80 -24.18
CA LEU A 122 -7.55 -4.94 -24.67
C LEU A 122 -7.77 -4.03 -25.89
N ILE A 123 -7.38 -2.76 -25.80
CA ILE A 123 -7.47 -1.81 -26.93
C ILE A 123 -6.63 -2.25 -28.12
N GLN A 124 -5.40 -2.74 -27.89
CA GLN A 124 -4.53 -3.23 -28.98
C GLN A 124 -5.10 -4.45 -29.70
N ASN A 125 -5.88 -5.28 -29.01
CA ASN A 125 -6.50 -6.47 -29.59
C ASN A 125 -7.87 -6.20 -30.22
N VAL A 126 -8.41 -4.98 -30.11
CA VAL A 126 -9.63 -4.60 -30.82
C VAL A 126 -9.35 -4.61 -32.32
N ASN A 127 -10.17 -5.34 -33.08
CA ASN A 127 -10.09 -5.34 -34.53
C ASN A 127 -10.54 -3.98 -35.09
N PRO A 128 -9.65 -3.18 -35.71
CA PRO A 128 -10.02 -1.86 -36.22
C PRO A 128 -11.06 -1.91 -37.35
N ALA A 129 -11.17 -3.05 -38.06
CA ALA A 129 -12.15 -3.24 -39.12
C ALA A 129 -13.60 -3.29 -38.62
N ALA A 130 -13.81 -3.46 -37.31
CA ALA A 130 -15.14 -3.43 -36.70
C ALA A 130 -15.62 -2.00 -36.39
N PHE A 131 -14.75 -0.99 -36.46
CA PHE A 131 -15.15 0.41 -36.22
C PHE A 131 -16.12 0.91 -37.30
N GLY A 132 -17.15 1.65 -36.87
CA GLY A 132 -18.19 2.16 -37.77
C GLY A 132 -19.10 1.10 -38.39
N THR A 133 -19.14 -0.13 -37.85
CA THR A 133 -19.89 -1.24 -38.44
C THR A 133 -21.16 -1.61 -37.67
N MET A 134 -21.27 -1.22 -36.40
CA MET A 134 -22.43 -1.53 -35.57
C MET A 134 -23.48 -0.42 -35.64
N GLU A 135 -24.74 -0.83 -35.79
CA GLU A 135 -25.90 0.02 -35.56
C GLU A 135 -26.65 -0.53 -34.35
N TRP A 136 -26.92 0.32 -33.36
CA TRP A 136 -27.75 -0.01 -32.20
C TRP A 136 -29.05 0.78 -32.30
N GLU A 137 -30.13 0.09 -32.67
CA GLU A 137 -31.43 0.74 -32.86
C GLU A 137 -32.09 1.05 -31.51
N THR A 138 -31.81 0.22 -30.50
CA THR A 138 -32.38 0.35 -29.15
C THR A 138 -31.31 0.57 -28.07
N ASP A 139 -31.69 1.23 -26.99
CA ASP A 139 -30.82 1.45 -25.83
C ASP A 139 -30.40 0.13 -25.17
N ALA A 140 -31.28 -0.88 -25.21
CA ALA A 140 -31.00 -2.23 -24.71
C ALA A 140 -29.95 -2.98 -25.55
N GLU A 141 -29.94 -2.79 -26.88
CA GLU A 141 -28.90 -3.37 -27.75
C GLU A 141 -27.54 -2.73 -27.50
N TYR A 142 -27.50 -1.41 -27.36
CA TYR A 142 -26.28 -0.69 -26.97
C TYR A 142 -25.77 -1.20 -25.61
N ALA A 143 -26.63 -1.25 -24.59
CA ALA A 143 -26.27 -1.70 -23.26
C ALA A 143 -25.74 -3.15 -23.28
N ARG A 144 -26.38 -4.06 -24.03
CA ARG A 144 -25.93 -5.46 -24.17
C ARG A 144 -24.57 -5.56 -24.87
N SER A 145 -24.36 -4.80 -25.95
CA SER A 145 -23.09 -4.77 -26.67
C SER A 145 -21.96 -4.21 -25.80
N LEU A 146 -22.21 -3.11 -25.10
CA LEU A 146 -21.27 -2.50 -24.18
C LEU A 146 -20.94 -3.46 -23.03
N ASN A 147 -21.95 -4.16 -22.48
CA ASN A 147 -21.74 -5.13 -21.42
C ASN A 147 -20.81 -6.26 -21.86
N ALA A 148 -21.04 -6.84 -23.04
CA ALA A 148 -20.18 -7.88 -23.59
C ALA A 148 -18.74 -7.40 -23.83
N PHE A 149 -18.57 -6.14 -24.23
CA PHE A 149 -17.25 -5.54 -24.39
C PHE A 149 -16.53 -5.37 -23.04
N LEU A 150 -17.23 -4.81 -22.04
CA LEU A 150 -16.68 -4.57 -20.70
C LEU A 150 -16.44 -5.86 -19.90
N ASP A 151 -17.19 -6.93 -20.16
CA ASP A 151 -16.99 -8.24 -19.52
C ASP A 151 -15.58 -8.79 -19.76
N THR A 152 -15.00 -8.55 -20.95
CA THR A 152 -13.63 -8.98 -21.24
C THR A 152 -12.58 -8.25 -20.38
N TYR A 153 -12.87 -7.04 -19.93
CA TYR A 153 -12.06 -6.32 -18.95
C TYR A 153 -12.35 -6.83 -17.54
N ALA A 154 -13.64 -6.99 -17.19
CA ALA A 154 -14.12 -7.46 -15.89
C ALA A 154 -13.48 -8.80 -15.47
N GLU A 155 -13.45 -9.76 -16.39
CA GLU A 155 -12.82 -11.08 -16.17
C GLU A 155 -11.34 -10.96 -15.80
N LYS A 156 -10.59 -10.09 -16.50
CA LYS A 156 -9.16 -9.89 -16.25
C LYS A 156 -8.88 -9.20 -14.92
N ILE A 157 -9.80 -8.36 -14.46
CA ILE A 157 -9.65 -7.66 -13.18
C ILE A 157 -10.24 -8.42 -11.98
N GLY A 158 -10.99 -9.49 -12.25
CA GLY A 158 -11.68 -10.29 -11.24
C GLY A 158 -12.91 -9.59 -10.65
N ALA A 159 -13.55 -8.71 -11.42
CA ALA A 159 -14.76 -8.00 -11.07
C ALA A 159 -15.93 -8.47 -11.94
N LYS A 160 -17.15 -8.11 -11.55
CA LYS A 160 -18.35 -8.28 -12.37
C LYS A 160 -18.81 -6.91 -12.84
N ILE A 161 -19.01 -6.74 -14.15
CA ILE A 161 -19.56 -5.50 -14.72
C ILE A 161 -20.95 -5.79 -15.27
N VAL A 162 -21.90 -4.89 -15.05
CA VAL A 162 -23.26 -4.96 -15.62
C VAL A 162 -23.68 -3.57 -16.07
N VAL A 163 -24.19 -3.46 -17.29
CA VAL A 163 -24.69 -2.22 -17.87
C VAL A 163 -26.21 -2.19 -17.83
N PHE A 164 -26.78 -1.09 -17.33
CA PHE A 164 -28.22 -0.83 -17.25
C PHE A 164 -28.60 0.41 -18.05
N VAL A 165 -29.81 0.45 -18.60
CA VAL A 165 -30.36 1.63 -19.27
C VAL A 165 -30.77 2.67 -18.21
N THR A 166 -30.40 3.94 -18.42
CA THR A 166 -30.62 5.01 -17.44
C THR A 166 -32.09 5.22 -17.08
N GLU A 167 -32.97 5.22 -18.08
CA GLU A 167 -34.40 5.44 -17.86
C GLU A 167 -35.04 4.34 -17.00
N GLU A 168 -34.64 3.08 -17.21
CA GLU A 168 -35.16 1.94 -16.45
C GLU A 168 -34.74 1.99 -14.97
N GLU A 169 -33.48 2.29 -14.69
CA GLU A 169 -32.98 2.34 -13.30
C GLU A 169 -33.45 3.61 -12.56
N LEU A 170 -33.56 4.77 -13.23
CA LEU A 170 -34.15 5.96 -12.63
C LEU A 170 -35.63 5.74 -12.27
N ASN A 171 -36.42 5.18 -13.19
CA ASN A 171 -37.84 4.91 -12.95
C ASN A 171 -38.06 3.90 -11.81
N THR A 172 -37.12 2.99 -11.59
CA THR A 172 -37.20 1.99 -10.53
C THR A 172 -36.44 2.36 -9.26
N ASN A 173 -35.88 3.58 -9.16
CA ASN A 173 -35.03 4.04 -8.05
C ASN A 173 -33.90 3.03 -7.72
N PHE A 174 -33.21 2.58 -8.76
CA PHE A 174 -32.11 1.61 -8.68
C PHE A 174 -32.50 0.26 -8.08
N ARG A 175 -33.78 -0.14 -8.18
CA ARG A 175 -34.25 -1.40 -7.57
C ARG A 175 -33.55 -2.62 -8.15
N GLY A 176 -33.25 -2.62 -9.45
CA GLY A 176 -32.48 -3.67 -10.11
C GLY A 176 -31.09 -3.80 -9.49
N VAL A 177 -30.35 -2.70 -9.43
CA VAL A 177 -29.02 -2.63 -8.81
C VAL A 177 -29.04 -3.03 -7.33
N ARG A 178 -29.97 -2.50 -6.54
CA ARG A 178 -30.12 -2.83 -5.10
C ARG A 178 -30.36 -4.32 -4.89
N SER A 179 -31.21 -4.94 -5.72
CA SER A 179 -31.53 -6.36 -5.61
C SER A 179 -30.37 -7.27 -6.04
N GLN A 180 -29.65 -6.91 -7.11
CA GLN A 180 -28.61 -7.76 -7.68
C GLN A 180 -27.29 -7.66 -6.91
N PHE A 181 -26.97 -6.48 -6.38
CA PHE A 181 -25.70 -6.20 -5.71
C PHE A 181 -25.84 -6.02 -4.20
N SER A 182 -27.05 -6.13 -3.65
CA SER A 182 -27.33 -6.00 -2.21
C SER A 182 -26.83 -4.69 -1.58
N ILE A 183 -26.77 -3.61 -2.38
CA ILE A 183 -26.32 -2.28 -1.92
C ILE A 183 -27.50 -1.36 -1.62
N THR A 184 -27.29 -0.39 -0.74
CA THR A 184 -28.24 0.70 -0.50
C THR A 184 -27.69 1.99 -1.11
N VAL A 185 -28.35 2.47 -2.17
CA VAL A 185 -27.97 3.74 -2.82
C VAL A 185 -28.61 4.90 -2.05
N SER A 186 -27.78 5.75 -1.44
CA SER A 186 -28.24 6.91 -0.67
C SER A 186 -28.76 8.03 -1.59
N PRO A 187 -29.60 8.96 -1.09
CA PRO A 187 -30.08 10.10 -1.89
C PRO A 187 -28.94 10.99 -2.41
N GLU A 188 -27.88 11.17 -1.62
CA GLU A 188 -26.69 11.94 -2.01
C GLU A 188 -25.93 11.26 -3.17
N SER A 189 -25.81 9.93 -3.13
CA SER A 189 -25.24 9.17 -4.24
C SER A 189 -26.07 9.31 -5.51
N ILE A 190 -27.40 9.33 -5.41
CA ILE A 190 -28.29 9.55 -6.56
C ILE A 190 -28.08 10.94 -7.16
N GLU A 191 -27.93 11.97 -6.32
CA GLU A 191 -27.65 13.33 -6.77
C GLU A 191 -26.31 13.40 -7.52
N GLN A 192 -25.25 12.81 -6.97
CA GLN A 192 -23.95 12.73 -7.65
C GLN A 192 -24.02 11.98 -8.99
N LEU A 193 -24.77 10.88 -9.05
CA LEU A 193 -25.00 10.13 -10.28
C LEU A 193 -25.78 10.94 -11.33
N ASN A 194 -26.75 11.76 -10.91
CA ASN A 194 -27.46 12.68 -11.79
C ASN A 194 -26.54 13.78 -12.34
N GLU A 195 -25.56 14.22 -11.55
CA GLU A 195 -24.48 15.13 -11.98
C GLU A 195 -23.40 14.47 -12.84
N GLN A 196 -23.62 13.23 -13.31
CA GLN A 196 -22.66 12.45 -14.10
C GLN A 196 -21.34 12.15 -13.35
N LYS A 197 -21.37 12.06 -12.03
CA LYS A 197 -20.21 11.66 -11.22
C LYS A 197 -20.30 10.18 -10.87
N ALA A 198 -19.19 9.47 -11.01
CA ALA A 198 -19.08 8.10 -10.54
C ALA A 198 -19.12 8.04 -9.01
N VAL A 199 -19.79 7.03 -8.47
CA VAL A 199 -19.94 6.83 -7.02
C VAL A 199 -19.49 5.43 -6.66
N GLN A 200 -18.74 5.30 -5.57
CA GLN A 200 -18.39 4.02 -4.98
C GLN A 200 -19.15 3.84 -3.67
N ILE A 201 -19.91 2.75 -3.58
CA ILE A 201 -20.64 2.31 -2.39
C ILE A 201 -20.06 0.97 -1.99
N GLU A 202 -19.32 0.94 -0.89
CA GLU A 202 -18.58 -0.25 -0.43
C GLU A 202 -17.60 -0.77 -1.51
N ASN A 203 -17.85 -1.97 -2.05
CA ASN A 203 -17.05 -2.56 -3.14
C ASN A 203 -17.78 -2.51 -4.49
N VAL A 204 -18.85 -1.72 -4.60
CA VAL A 204 -19.63 -1.54 -5.82
C VAL A 204 -19.44 -0.12 -6.36
N GLY A 205 -18.95 -0.02 -7.58
CA GLY A 205 -18.84 1.22 -8.33
C GLY A 205 -20.04 1.42 -9.25
N ILE A 206 -20.58 2.63 -9.30
CA ILE A 206 -21.65 3.03 -10.22
C ILE A 206 -21.13 4.18 -11.07
N ILE A 207 -21.12 4.00 -12.39
CA ILE A 207 -20.62 4.98 -13.35
C ILE A 207 -21.77 5.40 -14.28
N PRO A 208 -22.26 6.64 -14.21
CA PRO A 208 -23.13 7.19 -15.24
C PRO A 208 -22.32 7.44 -16.51
N ALA A 209 -22.82 6.98 -17.66
CA ALA A 209 -22.21 7.23 -18.95
C ALA A 209 -23.26 7.63 -19.98
N LYS A 210 -23.06 8.78 -20.63
CA LYS A 210 -23.92 9.28 -21.70
C LYS A 210 -23.07 9.63 -22.93
N ILE A 211 -22.54 8.59 -23.57
CA ILE A 211 -21.68 8.73 -24.75
C ILE A 211 -22.51 8.63 -26.04
N ILE A 212 -23.03 7.43 -26.34
CA ILE A 212 -23.98 7.23 -27.44
C ILE A 212 -25.40 7.21 -26.89
N LYS A 213 -25.66 6.33 -25.92
CA LYS A 213 -26.91 6.27 -25.15
C LYS A 213 -26.62 6.44 -23.66
N ALA A 214 -27.63 6.86 -22.89
CA ALA A 214 -27.51 7.04 -21.45
C ALA A 214 -27.61 5.69 -20.71
N VAL A 215 -26.54 5.28 -20.05
CA VAL A 215 -26.45 4.02 -19.31
C VAL A 215 -25.81 4.22 -17.92
N TYR A 216 -26.13 3.33 -17.00
CA TYR A 216 -25.39 3.14 -15.76
C TYR A 216 -24.56 1.86 -15.85
N ILE A 217 -23.27 1.99 -15.59
CA ILE A 217 -22.34 0.85 -15.56
C ILE A 217 -22.07 0.54 -14.09
N ILE A 218 -22.41 -0.66 -13.67
CA ILE A 218 -22.21 -1.16 -12.31
C ILE A 218 -21.02 -2.11 -12.30
N MET A 219 -20.09 -1.86 -11.40
CA MET A 219 -18.91 -2.68 -11.19
C MET A 219 -18.97 -3.25 -9.77
N ASP A 220 -18.93 -4.56 -9.63
CA ASP A 220 -18.79 -5.24 -8.34
C ASP A 220 -17.41 -5.88 -8.27
N GLY A 221 -16.57 -5.38 -7.36
CA GLY A 221 -15.21 -5.85 -7.18
C GLY A 221 -15.09 -7.31 -6.75
N GLN A 222 -16.16 -7.94 -6.27
CA GLN A 222 -16.19 -9.32 -5.75
C GLN A 222 -14.98 -9.68 -4.88
N LYS A 223 -13.93 -10.27 -5.48
CA LYS A 223 -12.72 -10.77 -4.82
C LYS A 223 -11.62 -9.72 -4.65
N ASN A 224 -11.66 -8.63 -5.42
CA ASN A 224 -10.67 -7.56 -5.41
C ASN A 224 -11.34 -6.22 -5.09
N ASN A 225 -10.65 -5.36 -4.34
CA ASN A 225 -11.14 -3.98 -4.17
C ASN A 225 -11.00 -3.23 -5.49
N LEU A 226 -12.07 -2.54 -5.88
CA LEU A 226 -12.04 -1.60 -7.00
C LEU A 226 -11.07 -0.44 -6.70
N GLN A 227 -10.33 -0.02 -7.72
CA GLN A 227 -9.42 1.14 -7.65
C GLN A 227 -9.96 2.26 -8.54
N ASP A 228 -9.63 3.53 -8.24
CA ASP A 228 -10.01 4.69 -9.07
C ASP A 228 -9.70 4.49 -10.55
N ARG A 229 -8.57 3.86 -10.85
CA ARG A 229 -8.15 3.54 -12.22
C ARG A 229 -9.07 2.56 -12.94
N ASP A 230 -9.76 1.68 -12.22
CA ASP A 230 -10.75 0.77 -12.81
C ASP A 230 -11.95 1.58 -13.33
N PHE A 231 -12.37 2.63 -12.61
CA PHE A 231 -13.43 3.53 -13.05
C PHE A 231 -13.03 4.32 -14.31
N GLU A 232 -11.82 4.89 -14.32
CA GLU A 232 -11.27 5.59 -15.50
C GLU A 232 -11.18 4.67 -16.71
N ASN A 233 -10.64 3.46 -16.53
CA ASN A 233 -10.50 2.49 -17.61
C ASN A 233 -11.86 2.08 -18.16
N VAL A 234 -12.85 1.77 -17.31
CA VAL A 234 -14.19 1.38 -17.77
C VAL A 234 -14.88 2.52 -18.52
N TYR A 235 -14.76 3.76 -18.04
CA TYR A 235 -15.27 4.92 -18.75
C TYR A 235 -14.59 5.11 -20.12
N ASN A 236 -13.26 5.02 -20.17
CA ASN A 236 -12.50 5.11 -21.42
C ASN A 236 -12.80 3.96 -22.39
N LEU A 237 -12.98 2.74 -21.88
CA LEU A 237 -13.43 1.60 -22.69
C LEU A 237 -14.83 1.84 -23.27
N THR A 238 -15.70 2.52 -22.53
CA THR A 238 -17.02 2.92 -23.04
C THR A 238 -16.90 3.95 -24.17
N ILE A 239 -15.93 4.89 -24.08
CA ILE A 239 -15.60 5.79 -25.19
C ILE A 239 -15.09 4.97 -26.39
N HIS A 240 -14.16 4.03 -26.19
CA HIS A 240 -13.63 3.22 -27.28
C HIS A 240 -14.69 2.33 -27.93
N HIS A 241 -15.63 1.80 -27.14
CA HIS A 241 -16.76 1.04 -27.64
C HIS A 241 -17.65 1.91 -28.54
N SER A 242 -17.80 3.20 -28.25
CA SER A 242 -18.55 4.12 -29.11
C SER A 242 -18.01 4.22 -30.54
N TYR A 243 -16.73 3.93 -30.79
CA TYR A 243 -16.15 3.92 -32.13
C TYR A 243 -16.61 2.74 -32.99
N PHE A 244 -17.26 1.72 -32.41
CA PHE A 244 -17.95 0.69 -33.19
C PHE A 244 -19.25 1.20 -33.81
N CYS A 245 -19.83 2.28 -33.27
CA CYS A 245 -21.00 2.93 -33.83
C CYS A 245 -20.68 3.46 -35.23
N LYS A 246 -21.58 3.18 -36.17
CA LYS A 246 -21.59 3.78 -37.50
C LYS A 246 -21.94 5.28 -37.48
#